data_AF-A0A537FGI8-F1
#
_entry.id   AF-A0A537FGI8-F1
#
_cell.length_a   1.000
_cell.length_b   1.000
_cell.length_c   1.000
_cell.angle_alpha   90.00
_cell.angle_beta   90.00
_cell.angle_gamma   90.00
#
_symmetry.space_group_name_H-M   'P 1'
#
loop_
_entity.id
_entity.type
_entity.pdbx_description
1 polymer ?
#
loop_
_entity_poly.entity_id
_entity_poly.type
_entity_poly.pdbx_seq_one_letter_code
_entity_poly.pdbx_strand_id
1 'polypeptide(L)'
;MSEGYRLTDRGSHQIAHPLSTTQPRIPIVQSLLPHDVDVQRIIAGLKGRWFGSLRWLGYSRTEEGLVLKWITEEDRIQIDAKFSENYLSIDAKVSEEKDVSQAVKASHQLMGHISQLYGGPKRGRNLLTPVAFFPDLSFA
;
A
#
# COMPACT_ATOMS: atom_id res chain seq x y z
N MET A 1 -14.86 1.59 18.28
CA MET A 1 -14.33 0.36 18.89
C MET A 1 -12.85 0.29 18.58
N SER A 2 -11.99 0.48 19.58
CA SER A 2 -10.53 0.39 19.46
C SER A 2 -10.11 -1.03 19.86
N GLU A 3 -9.90 -1.91 18.89
CA GLU A 3 -9.20 -3.17 19.17
C GLU A 3 -7.71 -2.87 19.21
N GLY A 4 -7.18 -2.76 20.42
CA GLY A 4 -5.77 -2.58 20.68
C GLY A 4 -5.30 -3.55 21.76
N TYR A 5 -4.09 -4.07 21.61
CA TYR A 5 -3.48 -4.97 22.58
C TYR A 5 -2.98 -4.18 23.80
N ARG A 6 -3.30 -4.67 25.01
CA ARG A 6 -2.74 -4.15 26.26
C ARG A 6 -1.40 -4.84 26.52
N LEU A 7 -0.32 -4.08 26.44
CA LEU A 7 1.05 -4.58 26.58
C LEU A 7 1.42 -4.82 28.05
N THR A 8 2.16 -5.90 28.29
CA THR A 8 2.87 -6.15 29.56
C THR A 8 4.28 -5.58 29.51
N ASP A 9 4.83 -5.18 30.65
CA ASP A 9 6.11 -4.47 30.83
C ASP A 9 7.32 -5.09 30.10
N ARG A 10 7.30 -6.40 29.85
CA ARG A 10 8.38 -7.14 29.16
C ARG A 10 8.35 -7.03 27.63
N GLY A 11 7.24 -6.60 27.03
CA GLY A 11 7.07 -6.46 25.58
C GLY A 11 7.39 -5.06 25.05
N SER A 12 7.67 -4.10 25.94
CA SER A 12 7.92 -2.68 25.60
C SER A 12 9.23 -2.46 24.83
N HIS A 13 10.25 -3.28 25.07
CA HIS A 13 11.58 -3.13 24.46
C HIS A 13 11.72 -3.70 23.04
N GLN A 14 10.69 -4.36 22.49
CA GLN A 14 10.71 -4.95 21.15
C GLN A 14 9.81 -4.21 20.13
N ILE A 15 9.31 -3.04 20.50
CA ILE A 15 8.34 -2.31 19.68
C ILE A 15 9.08 -1.41 18.69
N ALA A 16 8.78 -1.60 17.41
CA ALA A 16 9.13 -0.65 16.36
C ALA A 16 8.44 0.69 16.66
N HIS A 17 9.23 1.74 16.89
CA HIS A 17 8.66 3.03 17.27
C HIS A 17 8.19 3.75 16.01
N PRO A 18 6.89 4.09 15.88
CA PRO A 18 6.44 4.89 14.76
C PRO A 18 7.25 6.17 14.70
N LEU A 19 7.67 6.53 13.49
CA LEU A 19 8.34 7.79 13.26
C LEU A 19 7.45 8.95 13.71
N SER A 20 8.08 9.85 14.47
CA SER A 20 7.39 10.91 15.19
C SER A 20 6.41 11.66 14.29
N THR A 21 5.28 12.10 14.85
CA THR A 21 4.24 12.81 14.07
C THR A 21 4.75 14.12 13.48
N THR A 22 5.85 14.64 14.01
CA THR A 22 6.55 15.86 13.61
C THR A 22 7.41 15.71 12.35
N GLN A 23 7.76 14.48 11.93
CA GLN A 23 8.55 14.29 10.71
C GLN A 23 7.71 14.61 9.47
N PRO A 24 8.29 15.32 8.49
CA PRO A 24 7.59 15.68 7.27
C PRO A 24 7.18 14.42 6.51
N ARG A 25 5.92 14.40 6.06
CA ARG A 25 5.42 13.34 5.19
C ARG A 25 5.74 13.71 3.75
N ILE A 26 6.39 12.80 3.05
CA ILE A 26 6.77 12.95 1.65
C ILE A 26 5.76 12.13 0.83
N PRO A 27 4.88 12.76 0.02
CA PRO A 27 3.99 12.02 -0.85
C PRO A 27 4.81 11.37 -1.98
N ILE A 28 4.76 10.05 -2.08
CA ILE A 28 5.53 9.30 -3.08
C ILE A 28 4.64 8.86 -4.25
N VAL A 29 3.47 8.32 -3.93
CA VAL A 29 2.51 7.84 -4.93
C VAL A 29 1.14 8.43 -4.63
N GLN A 30 0.47 8.93 -5.68
CA GLN A 30 -0.94 9.29 -5.63
C GLN A 30 -1.63 8.72 -6.87
N SER A 31 -2.73 8.02 -6.66
CA SER A 31 -3.44 7.31 -7.73
C SER A 31 -4.94 7.30 -7.50
N LEU A 32 -5.70 7.33 -8.59
CA LEU A 32 -7.14 7.09 -8.57
C LEU A 32 -7.39 5.59 -8.38
N LEU A 33 -8.35 5.26 -7.52
CA LEU A 33 -8.86 3.90 -7.39
C LEU A 33 -9.87 3.63 -8.51
N PRO A 34 -9.80 2.46 -9.17
CA PRO A 34 -10.85 2.03 -10.09
C PRO A 34 -12.21 1.96 -9.37
N HIS A 35 -13.29 2.33 -10.06
CA HIS A 35 -14.63 2.39 -9.47
C HIS A 35 -15.21 1.03 -9.07
N ASP A 36 -14.67 -0.06 -9.64
CA ASP A 36 -15.10 -1.43 -9.43
C ASP A 36 -14.26 -2.18 -8.38
N VAL A 37 -13.29 -1.49 -7.76
CA VAL A 37 -12.39 -2.09 -6.77
C VAL A 37 -13.07 -2.21 -5.41
N ASP A 38 -13.05 -3.43 -4.85
CA ASP A 38 -13.40 -3.67 -3.44
C ASP A 38 -12.22 -3.30 -2.54
N VAL A 39 -12.25 -2.06 -2.03
CA VAL A 39 -11.23 -1.54 -1.12
C VAL A 39 -11.11 -2.37 0.15
N GLN A 40 -12.21 -2.92 0.68
CA GLN A 40 -12.16 -3.77 1.89
C GLN A 40 -11.40 -5.07 1.63
N ARG A 41 -11.56 -5.65 0.44
CA ARG A 41 -10.78 -6.83 0.02
C ARG A 41 -9.29 -6.52 -0.09
N ILE A 42 -8.92 -5.37 -0.66
CA ILE A 42 -7.52 -4.94 -0.73
C ILE A 42 -6.95 -4.79 0.68
N ILE A 43 -7.66 -4.09 1.55
CA ILE A 43 -7.27 -3.90 2.94
C ILE A 43 -7.07 -5.24 3.64
N ALA A 44 -8.01 -6.18 3.47
CA ALA A 44 -7.89 -7.52 4.04
C ALA A 44 -6.69 -8.29 3.48
N GLY A 45 -6.35 -8.06 2.19
CA GLY A 45 -5.15 -8.58 1.56
C GLY A 45 -3.86 -7.98 2.11
N LEU A 46 -3.85 -6.73 2.57
CA LEU A 46 -2.65 -6.03 3.06
C LEU A 46 -2.44 -6.14 4.57
N LYS A 47 -3.51 -6.27 5.36
CA LYS A 47 -3.45 -6.31 6.82
C LYS A 47 -2.56 -7.46 7.31
N GLY A 48 -1.65 -7.13 8.22
CA GLY A 48 -0.74 -8.10 8.84
C GLY A 48 0.38 -8.60 7.93
N ARG A 49 0.50 -8.09 6.70
CA ARG A 49 1.53 -8.54 5.75
C ARG A 49 2.78 -7.68 5.80
N TRP A 50 3.91 -8.34 5.62
CA TRP A 50 5.22 -7.71 5.45
C TRP A 50 5.55 -7.64 3.96
N PHE A 51 6.33 -6.63 3.55
CA PHE A 51 6.71 -6.41 2.15
C PHE A 51 8.19 -6.04 2.06
N GLY A 52 9.03 -6.95 1.59
CA GLY A 52 10.48 -6.73 1.62
C GLY A 52 10.95 -6.47 3.06
N SER A 53 11.60 -5.32 3.30
CA SER A 53 12.06 -4.88 4.63
C SER A 53 10.99 -4.15 5.46
N LEU A 54 9.79 -3.93 4.91
CA LEU A 54 8.68 -3.27 5.60
C LEU A 54 7.90 -4.25 6.46
N ARG A 55 7.96 -4.05 7.78
CA ARG A 55 7.18 -4.80 8.78
C ARG A 55 5.83 -4.12 9.00
N TRP A 56 4.81 -4.95 9.17
CA TRP A 56 3.46 -4.48 9.49
C TRP A 56 3.44 -3.76 10.84
N LEU A 57 3.01 -2.50 10.85
CA LEU A 57 2.89 -1.70 12.07
C LEU A 57 1.46 -1.65 12.58
N GLY A 58 0.49 -1.50 11.67
CA GLY A 58 -0.93 -1.41 12.05
C GLY A 58 -1.78 -0.66 11.04
N TYR A 59 -3.02 -0.37 11.41
CA TYR A 59 -3.91 0.49 10.64
C TYR A 59 -4.71 1.41 11.55
N SER A 60 -5.19 2.51 10.99
CA SER A 60 -6.11 3.44 11.64
C SER A 60 -7.20 3.85 10.67
N ARG A 61 -8.43 3.97 11.17
CA ARG A 61 -9.56 4.53 10.42
C ARG A 61 -9.81 5.95 10.90
N THR A 62 -9.86 6.89 9.97
CA THR A 62 -10.25 8.28 10.20
C THR A 62 -11.49 8.60 9.36
N GLU A 63 -12.06 9.79 9.53
CA GLU A 63 -13.16 10.26 8.70
C GLU A 63 -12.75 10.37 7.21
N GLU A 64 -11.47 10.65 6.96
CA GLU A 64 -10.91 10.80 5.62
C GLU A 64 -10.52 9.47 4.94
N GLY A 65 -10.68 8.33 5.62
CA GLY A 65 -10.40 7.01 5.07
C GLY A 65 -9.64 6.06 5.99
N LEU A 66 -9.02 5.05 5.39
CA LEU A 66 -8.22 4.05 6.11
C LEU A 66 -6.74 4.22 5.79
N VAL A 67 -5.90 4.28 6.83
CA VAL A 67 -4.45 4.32 6.70
C VAL A 67 -3.87 3.01 7.20
N LEU A 68 -3.11 2.32 6.37
CA LEU A 68 -2.27 1.18 6.74
C LEU A 68 -0.82 1.64 6.86
N LYS A 69 -0.08 1.08 7.82
CA LYS A 69 1.27 1.55 8.16
C LYS A 69 2.26 0.40 8.22
N TRP A 70 3.45 0.67 7.70
CA TRP A 70 4.60 -0.20 7.78
C TRP A 70 5.84 0.58 8.16
N ILE A 71 6.82 -0.11 8.74
CA ILE A 71 8.10 0.47 9.16
C ILE A 71 9.24 -0.48 8.82
N THR A 72 10.41 0.07 8.49
CA THR A 72 11.61 -0.75 8.29
C THR A 72 12.13 -1.33 9.60
N GLU A 73 12.93 -2.40 9.52
CA GLU A 73 13.47 -3.07 10.71
C GLU A 73 14.35 -2.18 11.59
N GLU A 74 14.98 -1.18 10.98
CA GLU A 74 15.86 -0.21 11.60
C GLU A 74 15.10 1.03 12.11
N ASP A 75 13.76 1.03 12.01
CA ASP A 75 12.87 2.14 12.36
C ASP A 75 13.17 3.46 11.62
N ARG A 76 13.90 3.42 10.50
CA ARG A 76 14.34 4.61 9.75
C ARG A 76 13.33 5.14 8.75
N ILE A 77 12.49 4.26 8.22
CA ILE A 77 11.53 4.57 7.16
C ILE A 77 10.17 4.04 7.59
N GLN A 78 9.15 4.89 7.54
CA GLN A 78 7.76 4.51 7.72
C GLN A 78 7.00 4.81 6.42
N ILE A 79 6.19 3.86 5.97
CA ILE A 79 5.33 3.99 4.80
C ILE A 79 3.87 3.91 5.26
N ASP A 80 3.09 4.94 4.91
CA ASP A 80 1.67 5.05 5.19
C ASP A 80 0.89 4.97 3.88
N ALA A 81 0.03 3.97 3.70
CA ALA A 81 -0.89 3.89 2.57
C ALA A 81 -2.30 4.30 3.01
N LYS A 82 -2.82 5.40 2.47
CA LYS A 82 -4.15 5.93 2.75
C LYS A 82 -5.09 5.62 1.59
N PHE A 83 -6.16 4.89 1.90
CA PHE A 83 -7.30 4.68 1.02
C PHE A 83 -8.42 5.64 1.44
N SER A 84 -8.70 6.63 0.59
CA SER A 84 -9.91 7.46 0.67
C SER A 84 -10.93 6.99 -0.38
N GLU A 85 -12.08 7.66 -0.50
CA GLU A 85 -13.17 7.22 -1.39
C GLU A 85 -12.70 6.91 -2.82
N ASN A 86 -11.89 7.80 -3.42
CA ASN A 86 -11.51 7.68 -4.83
C ASN A 86 -9.99 7.62 -5.04
N TYR A 87 -9.20 7.71 -3.96
CA TYR A 87 -7.75 7.84 -4.08
C TYR A 87 -7.01 6.89 -3.15
N LEU A 88 -5.87 6.43 -3.66
CA LEU A 88 -4.79 5.85 -2.89
C LEU A 88 -3.65 6.86 -2.85
N SER A 89 -3.20 7.20 -1.64
CA SER A 89 -1.92 7.88 -1.44
C SER A 89 -0.96 6.99 -0.66
N ILE A 90 0.31 7.01 -1.04
CA ILE A 90 1.41 6.37 -0.31
C ILE A 90 2.40 7.45 0.06
N ASP A 91 2.51 7.70 1.37
CA ASP A 91 3.39 8.69 1.95
C ASP A 91 4.53 7.99 2.69
N ALA A 92 5.72 8.59 2.64
CA ALA A 92 6.88 8.15 3.40
C ALA A 92 7.22 9.16 4.50
N LYS A 93 7.69 8.66 5.63
CA LYS A 93 8.48 9.41 6.60
C LYS A 93 9.86 8.78 6.66
N VAL A 94 10.88 9.61 6.66
CA VAL A 94 12.27 9.19 6.73
C VAL A 94 12.97 9.91 7.87
N SER A 95 13.89 9.20 8.53
CA SER A 95 14.73 9.79 9.58
C SER A 95 15.89 10.59 9.02
N GLU A 96 16.49 10.11 7.93
CA GLU A 96 17.63 10.75 7.26
C GLU A 96 17.36 10.92 5.77
N GLU A 97 17.96 11.95 5.15
CA GLU A 97 17.79 12.24 3.72
C GLU A 97 18.30 11.10 2.82
N LYS A 98 19.35 10.40 3.25
CA LYS A 98 19.92 9.24 2.53
C LYS A 98 18.91 8.10 2.34
N ASP A 99 17.89 8.02 3.20
CA ASP A 99 16.89 6.95 3.20
C ASP A 99 15.73 7.23 2.23
N VAL A 100 15.63 8.45 1.67
CA VAL A 100 14.56 8.84 0.73
C VAL A 100 14.53 7.91 -0.49
N SER A 101 15.69 7.59 -1.06
CA SER A 101 15.75 6.69 -2.22
C SER A 101 15.23 5.28 -1.91
N GLN A 102 15.46 4.79 -0.69
CA GLN A 102 14.92 3.49 -0.27
C GLN A 102 13.42 3.57 -0.02
N ALA A 103 12.94 4.64 0.60
CA ALA A 103 11.52 4.88 0.83
C ALA A 103 10.74 4.93 -0.49
N VAL A 104 11.28 5.60 -1.52
CA VAL A 104 10.69 5.64 -2.87
C VAL A 104 10.54 4.23 -3.44
N LYS A 105 11.62 3.43 -3.41
CA LYS A 105 11.60 2.04 -3.91
C LYS A 105 10.56 1.19 -3.18
N ALA A 106 10.52 1.28 -1.84
CA ALA A 106 9.59 0.53 -1.02
C ALA A 106 8.12 0.91 -1.29
N SER A 107 7.83 2.21 -1.44
CA SER A 107 6.50 2.70 -1.81
C SER A 107 6.03 2.19 -3.18
N HIS A 108 6.91 2.18 -4.18
CA HIS A 108 6.56 1.64 -5.50
C HIS A 108 6.37 0.12 -5.49
N GLN A 109 7.15 -0.60 -4.68
CA GLN A 109 6.93 -2.04 -4.47
C GLN A 109 5.57 -2.32 -3.82
N LEU A 110 5.21 -1.54 -2.79
CA LEU A 110 3.89 -1.62 -2.16
C LEU A 110 2.77 -1.33 -3.17
N MET A 111 2.91 -0.28 -3.97
CA MET A 111 1.96 0.05 -5.04
C MET A 111 1.81 -1.10 -6.05
N GLY A 112 2.91 -1.72 -6.47
CA GLY A 112 2.88 -2.88 -7.36
C GLY A 112 2.08 -4.05 -6.77
N HIS A 113 2.23 -4.30 -5.46
CA HIS A 113 1.43 -5.32 -4.77
C HIS A 113 -0.05 -4.94 -4.66
N ILE A 114 -0.35 -3.68 -4.36
CA ILE A 114 -1.73 -3.17 -4.31
C ILE A 114 -2.41 -3.32 -5.67
N SER A 115 -1.74 -2.97 -6.76
CA SER A 115 -2.26 -3.11 -8.13
C SER A 115 -2.60 -4.56 -8.48
N GLN A 116 -1.87 -5.55 -7.95
CA GLN A 116 -2.21 -6.96 -8.14
C GLN A 116 -3.50 -7.36 -7.41
N LEU A 117 -3.83 -6.68 -6.31
CA LEU A 117 -5.05 -6.90 -5.53
C LEU A 117 -6.29 -6.23 -6.14
N TYR A 118 -6.11 -5.27 -7.07
CA TYR A 118 -7.22 -4.67 -7.82
C TYR A 118 -7.94 -5.71 -8.69
N GLY A 119 -7.18 -6.64 -9.28
CA GLY A 119 -7.75 -7.81 -9.92
C GLY A 119 -8.41 -8.69 -8.85
N GLY A 120 -9.74 -8.75 -8.83
CA GLY A 120 -10.48 -9.77 -8.10
C GLY A 120 -9.95 -11.18 -8.41
N PRO A 121 -10.38 -12.22 -7.66
CA PRO A 121 -9.88 -13.58 -7.87
C PRO A 121 -10.03 -13.88 -9.34
N LYS A 122 -8.93 -14.23 -10.03
CA LYS A 122 -8.93 -14.50 -11.47
C LYS A 122 -10.13 -15.39 -11.77
N ARG A 123 -11.23 -14.79 -12.26
CA ARG A 123 -12.34 -15.57 -12.81
C ARG A 123 -11.66 -16.44 -13.85
N GLY A 124 -11.84 -17.75 -13.69
CA GLY A 124 -11.10 -18.75 -14.44
C GLY A 124 -10.97 -18.31 -15.89
N ARG A 125 -9.73 -18.31 -16.35
CA ARG A 125 -9.27 -18.39 -17.75
C ARG A 125 -10.41 -18.60 -18.76
N ASN A 126 -11.19 -17.56 -19.04
CA ASN A 126 -12.14 -17.54 -20.14
C ASN A 126 -11.41 -16.89 -21.32
N LEU A 127 -10.89 -17.80 -22.15
CA LEU A 127 -10.72 -17.71 -23.59
C LEU A 127 -10.45 -16.29 -24.12
N LEU A 128 -9.18 -16.06 -24.43
CA LEU A 128 -8.80 -15.13 -25.48
C LEU A 128 -9.67 -15.42 -26.71
N THR A 129 -10.56 -14.50 -27.07
CA THR A 129 -11.08 -14.46 -28.43
C THR A 129 -10.04 -13.69 -29.22
N PRO A 130 -9.23 -14.33 -30.10
CA PRO A 130 -8.39 -13.58 -31.01
C PRO A 130 -9.31 -12.79 -31.93
N VAL A 131 -9.36 -11.47 -31.76
CA VAL A 131 -9.91 -10.58 -32.77
C VAL A 131 -8.87 -10.57 -33.89
N ALA A 132 -9.17 -11.27 -34.97
CA ALA A 132 -8.37 -11.18 -36.18
C ALA A 132 -8.43 -9.73 -36.68
N PHE A 133 -7.29 -9.05 -36.65
CA PHE A 133 -7.12 -7.76 -37.31
C PHE A 133 -6.97 -8.04 -38.80
N PHE A 134 -8.01 -7.76 -39.57
CA PHE A 134 -7.91 -7.68 -41.03
C PHE A 134 -7.66 -6.21 -41.38
N PRO A 135 -6.41 -5.80 -41.68
CA PRO A 135 -6.20 -4.51 -42.30
C PRO A 135 -6.84 -4.59 -43.69
N ASP A 136 -7.85 -3.76 -43.89
CA ASP A 136 -8.53 -3.58 -45.17
C ASP A 136 -7.46 -3.29 -46.24
N LEU A 137 -7.29 -4.24 -47.16
CA LEU A 137 -6.44 -4.07 -48.32
C LEU A 137 -7.20 -3.15 -49.27
N SER A 138 -6.78 -1.89 -49.27
CA SER A 138 -7.00 -0.87 -50.30
C SER A 138 -7.28 -1.48 -51.67
N PHE A 139 -8.49 -1.24 -52.20
CA PHE A 139 -8.74 -1.34 -53.63
C PHE A 139 -8.35 -0.01 -54.28
N ALA A 140 -7.43 -0.12 -55.24
CA ALA A 140 -7.13 0.88 -56.25
C ALA A 140 -8.30 1.08 -57.21
#